data_AF-A0A3P0X8E3-F1
#
_entry.id   AF-A0A3P0X8E3-F1
#
_cell.length_a   1.000
_cell.length_b   1.000
_cell.length_c   1.000
_cell.angle_alpha   90.00
_cell.angle_beta   90.00
_cell.angle_gamma   90.00
#
_symmetry.space_group_name_H-M   'P 1'
#
loop_
_entity.id
_entity.type
_entity.pdbx_description
1 polymer ?
#
loop_
_entity_poly.entity_id
_entity_poly.type
_entity_poly.pdbx_seq_one_letter_code
_entity_poly.pdbx_strand_id
1 'polypeptide(L)'
;MLGGAGLAALQAVPGWLHAAGATGTAEASRWAQSAAPGQPEPTASFTGDASLKAHAAARGLFVGAAVNLGLLTREPGYRQTLIDQCNIVVAENAMKWAPMRPAPDQFFFDDADRFVAFAEEHGMAVRGHNLCWHEQLPPWFAATVNKQNAEQYLVQHIKTVMTRYKGKIRAWDVVNEAIKPEDGKPEGLRDSPWYRLLGPRYLEIAFRTARSVDPAALLTYNDYDIETDGAAQGAKRQAVMGLITRLKQGGVPIDALGVQSHLSAGSASKIDGGLAALVAQTRALGMKVFITELDVNDDSLEGDDGADREKSVAGIYGSYVGSMLSSPAVTDVLCWGVADRYSWLNSKGKDGSKWRPKHPDREEVCLPFDNNYQPHPAFFALRAALGSRKA
;
A
#
# COMPACT_ATOMS: atom_id res chain seq x y z
N MET A 1 -52.40 34.26 22.39
CA MET A 1 -52.07 35.69 22.22
C MET A 1 -50.91 35.74 21.24
N LEU A 2 -51.19 36.03 19.96
CA LEU A 2 -50.93 37.34 19.29
C LEU A 2 -49.41 37.62 19.20
N GLY A 3 -48.76 37.82 18.05
CA GLY A 3 -49.15 37.93 16.65
C GLY A 3 -48.05 38.67 15.86
N GLY A 4 -48.24 38.80 14.54
CA GLY A 4 -47.51 39.70 13.62
C GLY A 4 -46.18 39.16 13.08
N ALA A 5 -45.96 38.82 11.79
CA ALA A 5 -46.27 39.42 10.48
C ALA A 5 -45.44 40.67 10.12
N GLY A 6 -44.70 40.58 9.01
CA GLY A 6 -43.97 41.68 8.37
C GLY A 6 -43.40 41.30 7.01
N LEU A 7 -44.24 41.31 5.98
CA LEU A 7 -43.84 41.39 4.56
C LEU A 7 -43.52 42.86 4.21
N ALA A 8 -42.54 43.08 3.33
CA ALA A 8 -42.50 44.23 2.44
C ALA A 8 -41.81 43.87 1.11
N ALA A 9 -42.56 44.05 0.02
CA ALA A 9 -42.15 43.98 -1.38
C ALA A 9 -41.71 45.38 -1.87
N LEU A 10 -40.77 45.55 -2.79
CA LEU A 10 -40.90 45.77 -4.26
C LEU A 10 -39.60 46.54 -4.62
N GLN A 11 -38.94 46.38 -5.77
CA GLN A 11 -39.29 47.00 -7.05
C GLN A 11 -38.39 46.45 -8.18
N ALA A 12 -38.96 46.37 -9.39
CA ALA A 12 -38.31 46.03 -10.65
C ALA A 12 -38.36 47.22 -11.62
N VAL A 13 -37.36 47.37 -12.51
CA VAL A 13 -37.42 48.14 -13.78
C VAL A 13 -36.30 47.66 -14.76
N PRO A 14 -36.33 47.94 -16.09
CA PRO A 14 -36.38 46.90 -17.13
C PRO A 14 -35.41 47.08 -18.35
N GLY A 15 -35.42 46.09 -19.27
CA GLY A 15 -34.99 46.17 -20.68
C GLY A 15 -33.46 46.17 -20.90
N TRP A 16 -32.87 45.62 -21.95
CA TRP A 16 -33.21 45.71 -23.37
C TRP A 16 -32.77 44.45 -24.15
N LEU A 17 -33.65 43.96 -25.02
CA LEU A 17 -33.35 43.07 -26.15
C LEU A 17 -32.98 43.93 -27.37
N HIS A 18 -31.98 43.53 -28.16
CA HIS A 18 -31.93 43.74 -29.61
C HIS A 18 -31.38 42.47 -30.28
N ALA A 19 -32.00 42.11 -31.40
CA ALA A 19 -31.77 40.89 -32.16
C ALA A 19 -31.13 41.20 -33.53
N ALA A 20 -30.69 40.11 -34.16
CA ALA A 20 -30.59 39.84 -35.60
C ALA A 20 -29.26 40.07 -36.32
N GLY A 21 -28.90 39.07 -37.15
CA GLY A 21 -27.97 39.21 -38.27
C GLY A 21 -27.22 37.93 -38.62
N ALA A 22 -27.78 37.11 -39.50
CA ALA A 22 -27.14 35.92 -40.08
C ALA A 22 -26.51 36.23 -41.46
N THR A 23 -25.31 35.71 -41.72
CA THR A 23 -24.68 35.34 -43.02
C THR A 23 -23.30 34.75 -42.64
N GLY A 24 -22.82 33.57 -43.03
CA GLY A 24 -22.75 32.96 -44.35
C GLY A 24 -21.27 32.61 -44.63
N THR A 25 -21.02 31.35 -44.99
CA THR A 25 -19.85 30.76 -45.68
C THR A 25 -18.49 30.60 -44.97
N ALA A 26 -18.15 29.32 -44.77
CA ALA A 26 -16.90 28.63 -45.11
C ALA A 26 -15.55 29.33 -44.85
N GLU A 27 -14.79 28.81 -43.89
CA GLU A 27 -13.38 28.47 -44.08
C GLU A 27 -12.94 27.52 -42.95
N ALA A 28 -12.81 26.24 -43.30
CA ALA A 28 -12.07 25.29 -42.50
C ALA A 28 -10.58 25.64 -42.55
N SER A 29 -9.91 25.52 -41.41
CA SER A 29 -8.46 25.69 -41.18
C SER A 29 -8.02 27.05 -40.64
N ARG A 30 -7.82 27.10 -39.31
CA ARG A 30 -6.69 27.73 -38.58
C ARG A 30 -7.09 28.08 -37.14
N TRP A 31 -7.29 27.07 -36.29
CA TRP A 31 -7.44 27.30 -34.85
C TRP A 31 -6.31 26.58 -34.11
N ALA A 32 -5.10 27.11 -34.29
CA ALA A 32 -4.02 26.98 -33.34
C ALA A 32 -3.78 28.39 -32.76
N GLN A 33 -3.79 28.49 -31.43
CA GLN A 33 -3.45 29.64 -30.57
C GLN A 33 -4.62 30.60 -30.22
N SER A 34 -5.24 30.41 -29.05
CA SER A 34 -4.74 30.99 -27.79
C SER A 34 -5.76 30.70 -26.68
N ALA A 35 -5.42 29.83 -25.74
CA ALA A 35 -6.17 29.73 -24.49
C ALA A 35 -5.73 30.86 -23.56
N ALA A 36 -6.69 31.59 -23.00
CA ALA A 36 -6.45 32.62 -22.00
C ALA A 36 -5.85 32.01 -20.71
N PRO A 37 -5.04 32.75 -19.93
CA PRO A 37 -4.53 32.24 -18.67
C PRO A 37 -5.64 32.22 -17.62
N GLY A 38 -5.90 31.05 -17.02
CA GLY A 38 -6.77 30.91 -15.84
C GLY A 38 -7.99 29.98 -15.96
N GLN A 39 -8.06 29.09 -16.94
CA GLN A 39 -8.97 27.94 -16.90
C GLN A 39 -8.18 26.69 -16.51
N PRO A 40 -8.61 25.87 -15.53
CA PRO A 40 -7.98 24.58 -15.30
C PRO A 40 -8.06 23.76 -16.59
N GLU A 41 -6.93 23.25 -17.05
CA GLU A 41 -6.86 22.18 -18.06
C GLU A 41 -7.93 21.13 -17.73
N PRO A 42 -8.67 20.57 -18.70
CA PRO A 42 -9.62 19.50 -18.41
C PRO A 42 -8.85 18.37 -17.72
N THR A 43 -9.05 18.23 -16.41
CA THR A 43 -8.37 17.24 -15.58
C THR A 43 -8.61 15.90 -16.25
N ALA A 44 -7.54 15.28 -16.77
CA ALA A 44 -7.66 13.99 -17.43
C ALA A 44 -8.45 13.05 -16.51
N SER A 45 -9.51 12.43 -17.03
CA SER A 45 -10.32 11.50 -16.23
C SER A 45 -9.40 10.48 -15.54
N PHE A 46 -9.68 10.22 -14.27
CA PHE A 46 -8.90 9.30 -13.44
C PHE A 46 -9.77 8.23 -12.79
N THR A 47 -11.06 8.15 -13.15
CA THR A 47 -12.02 7.13 -12.69
C THR A 47 -12.49 6.26 -13.87
N GLY A 48 -13.30 5.23 -13.60
CA GLY A 48 -13.79 4.32 -14.65
C GLY A 48 -12.64 3.63 -15.39
N ASP A 49 -12.68 3.65 -16.72
CA ASP A 49 -11.64 3.06 -17.58
C ASP A 49 -10.26 3.73 -17.42
N ALA A 50 -10.23 4.95 -16.86
CA ALA A 50 -9.00 5.69 -16.60
C ALA A 50 -8.47 5.51 -15.17
N SER A 51 -9.08 4.64 -14.37
CA SER A 51 -8.64 4.31 -13.00
C SER A 51 -7.40 3.41 -12.98
N LEU A 52 -6.71 3.38 -11.83
CA LEU A 52 -5.63 2.42 -11.59
C LEU A 52 -6.11 0.98 -11.75
N LYS A 53 -7.24 0.62 -11.11
CA LYS A 53 -7.80 -0.74 -11.18
C LYS A 53 -8.13 -1.19 -12.60
N ALA A 54 -8.65 -0.30 -13.46
CA ALA A 54 -8.96 -0.65 -14.84
C ALA A 54 -7.67 -0.95 -15.63
N HIS A 55 -6.65 -0.10 -15.48
CA HIS A 55 -5.35 -0.29 -16.12
C HIS A 55 -4.63 -1.56 -15.62
N ALA A 56 -4.70 -1.85 -14.32
CA ALA A 56 -4.14 -3.06 -13.75
C ALA A 56 -4.89 -4.32 -14.23
N ALA A 57 -6.23 -4.32 -14.16
CA ALA A 57 -7.05 -5.46 -14.56
C ALA A 57 -6.86 -5.83 -16.03
N ALA A 58 -6.71 -4.84 -16.92
CA ALA A 58 -6.39 -5.06 -18.34
C ALA A 58 -5.07 -5.81 -18.58
N ARG A 59 -4.20 -5.89 -17.57
CA ARG A 59 -2.91 -6.61 -17.57
C ARG A 59 -2.86 -7.78 -16.59
N GLY A 60 -4.00 -8.20 -16.04
CA GLY A 60 -4.07 -9.28 -15.04
C GLY A 60 -3.35 -8.94 -13.72
N LEU A 61 -3.24 -7.66 -13.40
CA LEU A 61 -2.61 -7.15 -12.18
C LEU A 61 -3.63 -6.80 -11.10
N PHE A 62 -3.19 -6.89 -9.85
CA PHE A 62 -3.85 -6.30 -8.71
C PHE A 62 -3.20 -4.97 -8.35
N VAL A 63 -4.00 -3.93 -8.13
CA VAL A 63 -3.56 -2.63 -7.62
C VAL A 63 -4.48 -2.16 -6.50
N GLY A 64 -3.90 -1.55 -5.48
CA GLY A 64 -4.68 -1.11 -4.34
C GLY A 64 -3.92 -0.30 -3.31
N ALA A 65 -4.49 -0.25 -2.11
CA ALA A 65 -3.97 0.56 -1.02
C ALA A 65 -4.17 -0.10 0.35
N ALA A 66 -3.37 0.35 1.32
CA ALA A 66 -3.60 0.12 2.74
C ALA A 66 -4.79 0.92 3.26
N VAL A 67 -5.67 0.25 4.02
CA VAL A 67 -6.95 0.77 4.48
C VAL A 67 -6.90 1.02 5.99
N ASN A 68 -7.09 2.28 6.36
CA ASN A 68 -7.35 2.69 7.73
C ASN A 68 -8.86 2.64 8.01
N LEU A 69 -9.30 1.84 8.96
CA LEU A 69 -10.74 1.65 9.22
C LEU A 69 -11.47 2.87 9.79
N GLY A 70 -10.77 3.70 10.57
CA GLY A 70 -11.33 4.95 11.06
C GLY A 70 -11.67 5.88 9.89
N LEU A 71 -10.74 6.02 8.95
CA LEU A 71 -10.92 6.82 7.73
C LEU A 71 -11.95 6.20 6.79
N LEU A 72 -11.91 4.87 6.60
CA LEU A 72 -12.91 4.14 5.85
C LEU A 72 -14.32 4.46 6.34
N THR A 73 -14.50 4.62 7.66
CA THR A 73 -15.81 4.94 8.24
C THR A 73 -16.18 6.42 8.05
N ARG A 74 -15.28 7.35 8.35
CA ARG A 74 -15.62 8.78 8.52
C ARG A 74 -15.32 9.69 7.34
N GLU A 75 -14.49 9.26 6.38
CA GLU A 75 -14.04 10.07 5.24
C GLU A 75 -14.67 9.56 3.93
N PRO A 76 -15.75 10.20 3.42
CA PRO A 76 -16.39 9.76 2.18
C PRO A 76 -15.45 9.77 0.97
N GLY A 77 -14.60 10.81 0.85
CA GLY A 77 -13.61 10.91 -0.23
C GLY A 77 -12.62 9.75 -0.21
N TYR A 78 -12.10 9.40 0.97
CA TYR A 78 -11.19 8.24 1.14
C TYR A 78 -11.84 6.93 0.67
N ARG A 79 -13.08 6.68 1.10
CA ARG A 79 -13.84 5.48 0.70
C ARG A 79 -14.09 5.45 -0.80
N GLN A 80 -14.48 6.58 -1.39
CA GLN A 80 -14.75 6.66 -2.82
C GLN A 80 -13.48 6.45 -3.65
N THR A 81 -12.33 7.00 -3.24
CA THR A 81 -11.05 6.75 -3.90
C THR A 81 -10.67 5.27 -3.87
N LEU A 82 -10.87 4.56 -2.74
CA LEU A 82 -10.68 3.11 -2.69
C LEU A 82 -11.57 2.39 -3.71
N ILE A 83 -12.86 2.71 -3.74
CA ILE A 83 -13.84 2.11 -4.67
C ILE A 83 -13.43 2.34 -6.12
N ASP A 84 -13.00 3.56 -6.47
CA ASP A 84 -12.69 3.92 -7.85
C ASP A 84 -11.36 3.35 -8.33
N GLN A 85 -10.39 3.16 -7.44
CA GLN A 85 -8.99 2.93 -7.82
C GLN A 85 -8.45 1.55 -7.50
N CYS A 86 -9.07 0.82 -6.57
CA CYS A 86 -8.51 -0.44 -6.05
C CYS A 86 -9.29 -1.66 -6.54
N ASN A 87 -8.59 -2.75 -6.87
CA ASN A 87 -9.16 -4.09 -7.02
C ASN A 87 -8.59 -5.09 -5.98
N ILE A 88 -7.71 -4.63 -5.10
CA ILE A 88 -7.21 -5.33 -3.93
C ILE A 88 -7.05 -4.33 -2.78
N VAL A 89 -7.20 -4.76 -1.53
CA VAL A 89 -6.95 -3.93 -0.34
C VAL A 89 -6.24 -4.73 0.75
N VAL A 90 -5.55 -4.02 1.64
CA VAL A 90 -4.92 -4.57 2.86
C VAL A 90 -5.31 -3.71 4.06
N ALA A 91 -5.61 -4.32 5.20
CA ALA A 91 -5.86 -3.55 6.43
C ALA A 91 -4.53 -3.01 6.97
N GLU A 92 -4.42 -1.69 7.14
CA GLU A 92 -3.19 -1.04 7.60
C GLU A 92 -2.75 -1.55 8.98
N ASN A 93 -3.72 -1.73 9.89
CA ASN A 93 -3.46 -2.17 11.27
C ASN A 93 -4.44 -3.22 11.81
N ALA A 94 -5.72 -3.21 11.40
CA ALA A 94 -6.76 -3.99 12.08
C ALA A 94 -6.61 -5.52 12.00
N MET A 95 -5.78 -6.03 11.09
CA MET A 95 -5.46 -7.45 10.98
C MET A 95 -4.08 -7.81 11.57
N LYS A 96 -3.47 -6.91 12.35
CA LYS A 96 -2.25 -7.20 13.13
C LYS A 96 -2.61 -7.85 14.47
N TRP A 97 -1.60 -8.40 15.15
CA TRP A 97 -1.78 -9.15 16.40
C TRP A 97 -2.48 -8.35 17.51
N ALA A 98 -2.00 -7.16 17.83
CA ALA A 98 -2.53 -6.37 18.94
C ALA A 98 -4.02 -6.02 18.77
N PRO A 99 -4.48 -5.51 17.60
CA PRO A 99 -5.91 -5.26 17.38
C PRO A 99 -6.77 -6.52 17.41
N MET A 100 -6.30 -7.63 16.83
CA MET A 100 -7.10 -8.87 16.75
C MET A 100 -7.13 -9.68 18.03
N ARG A 101 -6.16 -9.52 18.93
CA ARG A 101 -5.99 -10.37 20.12
C ARG A 101 -5.73 -9.55 21.39
N PRO A 102 -6.75 -8.82 21.89
CA PRO A 102 -6.59 -7.91 23.03
C PRO A 102 -6.28 -8.63 24.35
N ALA A 103 -6.60 -9.92 24.49
CA ALA A 103 -6.27 -10.76 25.64
C ALA A 103 -5.81 -12.16 25.18
N PRO A 104 -5.12 -12.95 26.01
CA PRO A 104 -4.56 -14.25 25.62
C PRO A 104 -5.59 -15.19 24.96
N ASP A 105 -6.78 -15.28 25.53
CA ASP A 105 -7.85 -16.20 25.08
C ASP A 105 -9.03 -15.49 24.40
N GLN A 106 -8.88 -14.20 24.07
CA GLN A 106 -9.93 -13.40 23.43
C GLN A 106 -9.45 -12.84 22.09
N PHE A 107 -10.29 -12.98 21.07
CA PHE A 107 -10.13 -12.34 19.78
C PHE A 107 -11.17 -11.25 19.57
N PHE A 108 -10.78 -10.20 18.85
CA PHE A 108 -11.64 -9.11 18.41
C PHE A 108 -11.59 -9.05 16.90
N PHE A 109 -12.74 -9.23 16.24
CA PHE A 109 -12.81 -9.33 14.78
C PHE A 109 -13.62 -8.22 14.11
N ASP A 110 -14.38 -7.42 14.85
CA ASP A 110 -15.33 -6.46 14.28
C ASP A 110 -14.69 -5.54 13.22
N ASP A 111 -13.50 -5.00 13.50
CA ASP A 111 -12.80 -4.13 12.55
C ASP A 111 -12.35 -4.90 11.30
N ALA A 112 -11.73 -6.07 11.48
CA ALA A 112 -11.29 -6.88 10.35
C ALA A 112 -12.47 -7.43 9.53
N ASP A 113 -13.61 -7.74 10.16
CA ASP A 113 -14.85 -8.15 9.50
C ASP A 113 -15.43 -7.01 8.67
N ARG A 114 -15.49 -5.79 9.21
CA ARG A 114 -15.95 -4.60 8.47
C ARG A 114 -15.07 -4.30 7.27
N PHE A 115 -13.77 -4.48 7.41
CA PHE A 115 -12.82 -4.33 6.31
C PHE A 115 -13.02 -5.39 5.22
N VAL A 116 -13.12 -6.68 5.59
CA VAL A 116 -13.35 -7.76 4.62
C VAL A 116 -14.72 -7.61 3.96
N ALA A 117 -15.75 -7.23 4.70
CA ALA A 117 -17.09 -6.98 4.15
C ALA A 117 -17.09 -5.84 3.13
N PHE A 118 -16.37 -4.75 3.40
CA PHE A 118 -16.19 -3.65 2.43
C PHE A 118 -15.50 -4.14 1.15
N ALA A 119 -14.46 -4.97 1.27
CA ALA A 119 -13.79 -5.53 0.11
C ALA A 119 -14.72 -6.45 -0.70
N GLU A 120 -15.48 -7.32 -0.04
CA GLU A 120 -16.47 -8.21 -0.67
C GLU A 120 -17.57 -7.41 -1.38
N GLU A 121 -18.13 -6.38 -0.73
CA GLU A 121 -19.18 -5.50 -1.28
C GLU A 121 -18.76 -4.83 -2.59
N HIS A 122 -17.48 -4.44 -2.68
CA HIS A 122 -16.94 -3.74 -3.85
C HIS A 122 -16.10 -4.62 -4.78
N GLY A 123 -16.15 -5.94 -4.62
CA GLY A 123 -15.48 -6.91 -5.49
C GLY A 123 -13.94 -6.79 -5.48
N MET A 124 -13.37 -6.37 -4.35
CA MET A 124 -11.93 -6.26 -4.15
C MET A 124 -11.36 -7.54 -3.55
N ALA A 125 -10.20 -7.98 -4.03
CA ALA A 125 -9.42 -8.99 -3.34
C ALA A 125 -8.89 -8.44 -2.00
N VAL A 126 -8.58 -9.34 -1.06
CA VAL A 126 -7.98 -8.95 0.23
C VAL A 126 -6.60 -9.58 0.39
N ARG A 127 -5.63 -8.76 0.78
CA ARG A 127 -4.37 -9.22 1.36
C ARG A 127 -4.45 -9.09 2.89
N GLY A 128 -4.19 -10.18 3.59
CA GLY A 128 -4.15 -10.21 5.06
C GLY A 128 -2.76 -9.86 5.58
N HIS A 129 -2.68 -8.86 6.47
CA HIS A 129 -1.44 -8.36 7.05
C HIS A 129 -1.62 -8.15 8.57
N ASN A 130 -0.98 -8.91 9.43
CA ASN A 130 -0.08 -10.04 9.19
C ASN A 130 -0.24 -11.08 10.31
N LEU A 131 0.28 -12.29 10.11
CA LEU A 131 0.06 -13.42 11.02
C LEU A 131 1.18 -13.64 12.04
N CYS A 132 2.41 -13.23 11.72
CA CYS A 132 3.57 -13.35 12.59
C CYS A 132 4.52 -12.18 12.33
N TRP A 133 4.59 -11.25 13.27
CA TRP A 133 5.50 -10.12 13.23
C TRP A 133 6.12 -9.90 14.60
N HIS A 134 7.29 -9.25 14.61
CA HIS A 134 8.00 -8.92 15.84
C HIS A 134 7.44 -7.65 16.50
N GLU A 135 6.70 -6.84 15.75
CA GLU A 135 6.03 -5.64 16.23
C GLU A 135 4.54 -5.83 16.42
N GLN A 136 3.92 -4.83 17.08
CA GLN A 136 2.49 -4.80 17.40
C GLN A 136 1.96 -6.11 18.02
N LEU A 137 2.79 -6.75 18.84
CA LEU A 137 2.34 -7.77 19.77
C LEU A 137 1.54 -7.10 20.90
N PRO A 138 0.44 -7.70 21.36
CA PRO A 138 -0.39 -7.10 22.39
C PRO A 138 0.38 -6.98 23.73
N PRO A 139 0.04 -6.01 24.59
CA PRO A 139 0.77 -5.78 25.85
C PRO A 139 0.88 -7.00 26.77
N TRP A 140 -0.12 -7.90 26.77
CA TRP A 140 -0.09 -9.13 27.56
C TRP A 140 0.97 -10.15 27.09
N PHE A 141 1.44 -10.05 25.85
CA PHE A 141 2.29 -11.06 25.21
C PHE A 141 3.54 -11.37 26.04
N ALA A 142 4.27 -10.34 26.44
CA ALA A 142 5.55 -10.50 27.15
C ALA A 142 5.38 -11.14 28.54
N ALA A 143 4.23 -10.96 29.19
CA ALA A 143 3.93 -11.52 30.51
C ALA A 143 3.41 -12.97 30.44
N THR A 144 2.85 -13.39 29.30
CA THR A 144 2.15 -14.68 29.17
C THR A 144 2.92 -15.70 28.32
N VAL A 145 3.59 -15.24 27.26
CA VAL A 145 4.20 -16.13 26.26
C VAL A 145 5.65 -16.43 26.63
N ASN A 146 5.98 -17.71 26.74
CA ASN A 146 7.28 -18.24 27.12
C ASN A 146 7.68 -19.42 26.21
N LYS A 147 8.87 -19.99 26.42
CA LYS A 147 9.41 -21.06 25.55
C LYS A 147 8.53 -22.31 25.52
N GLN A 148 7.76 -22.56 26.58
CA GLN A 148 6.91 -23.75 26.70
C GLN A 148 5.60 -23.60 25.91
N ASN A 149 5.07 -22.38 25.78
CA ASN A 149 3.75 -22.14 25.16
C ASN A 149 3.78 -21.29 23.88
N ALA A 150 4.93 -20.75 23.46
CA ALA A 150 5.03 -19.85 22.30
C ALA A 150 4.51 -20.48 21.00
N GLU A 151 4.80 -21.76 20.76
CA GLU A 151 4.31 -22.48 19.57
C GLU A 151 2.78 -22.59 19.60
N GLN A 152 2.20 -22.93 20.75
CA GLN A 152 0.75 -23.00 20.92
C GLN A 152 0.10 -21.64 20.62
N TYR A 153 0.64 -20.54 21.15
CA TYR A 153 0.08 -19.20 20.91
C TYR A 153 0.16 -18.78 19.45
N LEU A 154 1.27 -19.07 18.76
CA LEU A 154 1.46 -18.79 17.34
C LEU A 154 0.48 -19.62 16.48
N VAL A 155 0.43 -20.93 16.71
CA VAL A 155 -0.46 -21.85 15.98
C VAL A 155 -1.92 -21.49 16.21
N GLN A 156 -2.32 -21.21 17.45
CA GLN A 156 -3.70 -20.82 17.78
C GLN A 156 -4.09 -19.52 17.09
N HIS A 157 -3.21 -18.51 17.08
CA HIS A 157 -3.47 -17.25 16.40
C HIS A 157 -3.72 -17.47 14.90
N ILE A 158 -2.77 -18.13 14.23
CA ILE A 158 -2.84 -18.39 12.78
C ILE A 158 -4.12 -19.18 12.45
N LYS A 159 -4.39 -20.26 13.18
CA LYS A 159 -5.59 -21.07 12.96
C LYS A 159 -6.87 -20.28 13.16
N THR A 160 -6.98 -19.51 14.25
CA THR A 160 -8.21 -18.78 14.57
C THR A 160 -8.50 -17.71 13.52
N VAL A 161 -7.50 -16.89 13.20
CA VAL A 161 -7.64 -15.78 12.24
C VAL A 161 -7.90 -16.32 10.83
N MET A 162 -7.06 -17.24 10.33
CA MET A 162 -7.22 -17.75 8.98
C MET A 162 -8.46 -18.62 8.80
N THR A 163 -8.93 -19.33 9.84
CA THR A 163 -10.18 -20.11 9.75
C THR A 163 -11.37 -19.18 9.54
N ARG A 164 -11.40 -18.03 10.24
CA ARG A 164 -12.48 -17.05 10.10
C ARG A 164 -12.58 -16.49 8.68
N TYR A 165 -11.44 -16.19 8.06
CA TYR A 165 -11.37 -15.56 6.74
C TYR A 165 -11.04 -16.54 5.60
N LYS A 166 -11.18 -17.85 5.84
CA LYS A 166 -10.86 -18.89 4.85
C LYS A 166 -11.62 -18.66 3.55
N GLY A 167 -10.91 -18.67 2.43
CA GLY A 167 -11.48 -18.43 1.10
C GLY A 167 -11.82 -16.97 0.77
N LYS A 168 -11.67 -16.03 1.73
CA LYS A 168 -11.89 -14.60 1.52
C LYS A 168 -10.59 -13.81 1.30
N ILE A 169 -9.47 -14.37 1.70
CA ILE A 169 -8.15 -13.73 1.62
C ILE A 169 -7.36 -14.33 0.48
N ARG A 170 -6.93 -13.49 -0.46
CA ARG A 170 -6.13 -13.87 -1.62
C ARG A 170 -4.71 -14.28 -1.22
N ALA A 171 -4.09 -13.46 -0.36
CA ALA A 171 -2.71 -13.63 0.07
C ALA A 171 -2.55 -13.21 1.53
N TRP A 172 -1.73 -13.93 2.29
CA TRP A 172 -1.38 -13.60 3.67
C TRP A 172 0.10 -13.30 3.78
N ASP A 173 0.43 -12.22 4.48
CA ASP A 173 1.75 -12.08 5.09
C ASP A 173 1.82 -12.99 6.29
N VAL A 174 2.35 -14.18 6.05
CA VAL A 174 2.47 -15.19 7.09
C VAL A 174 3.55 -14.75 8.08
N VAL A 175 4.68 -14.25 7.57
CA VAL A 175 5.75 -13.69 8.38
C VAL A 175 6.19 -12.37 7.80
N ASN A 176 6.26 -11.35 8.65
CA ASN A 176 6.71 -10.01 8.31
C ASN A 176 8.08 -9.73 8.96
N GLU A 177 9.04 -9.23 8.19
CA GLU A 177 10.30 -8.62 8.66
C GLU A 177 11.16 -9.52 9.57
N ALA A 178 11.34 -10.78 9.18
CA ALA A 178 12.13 -11.74 9.96
C ALA A 178 13.65 -11.59 9.80
N ILE A 179 14.11 -10.75 8.86
CA ILE A 179 15.52 -10.57 8.52
C ILE A 179 16.00 -9.19 8.96
N LYS A 180 17.13 -9.15 9.65
CA LYS A 180 17.85 -7.95 10.09
C LYS A 180 19.30 -8.33 10.38
N PRO A 181 20.18 -8.37 9.37
CA PRO A 181 21.57 -8.81 9.52
C PRO A 181 22.34 -8.09 10.62
N GLU A 182 21.98 -6.83 10.89
CA GLU A 182 22.58 -5.97 11.93
C GLU A 182 22.40 -6.52 13.35
N ASP A 183 21.40 -7.38 13.58
CA ASP A 183 21.18 -8.03 14.87
C ASP A 183 22.18 -9.19 15.12
N GLY A 184 22.99 -9.56 14.13
CA GLY A 184 24.08 -10.53 14.26
C GLY A 184 23.67 -11.97 14.54
N LYS A 185 22.39 -12.34 14.33
CA LYS A 185 21.95 -13.73 14.47
C LYS A 185 22.35 -14.56 13.23
N PRO A 186 22.48 -15.90 13.38
CA PRO A 186 22.68 -16.79 12.25
C PRO A 186 21.68 -16.54 11.11
N GLU A 187 22.15 -16.67 9.87
CA GLU A 187 21.36 -16.47 8.64
C GLU A 187 20.77 -15.05 8.48
N GLY A 188 21.23 -14.08 9.27
CA GLY A 188 20.72 -12.71 9.24
C GLY A 188 19.34 -12.54 9.86
N LEU A 189 18.88 -13.51 10.66
CA LEU A 189 17.57 -13.44 11.32
C LEU A 189 17.51 -12.29 12.33
N ARG A 190 16.34 -11.65 12.41
CA ARG A 190 16.04 -10.61 13.39
C ARG A 190 15.99 -11.19 14.80
N ASP A 191 16.52 -10.47 15.77
CA ASP A 191 16.40 -10.78 17.19
C ASP A 191 15.00 -10.43 17.73
N SER A 192 14.01 -11.23 17.36
CA SER A 192 12.60 -11.02 17.71
C SER A 192 12.14 -11.85 18.92
N PRO A 193 11.02 -11.49 19.57
CA PRO A 193 10.40 -12.35 20.58
C PRO A 193 10.17 -13.78 20.08
N TRP A 194 9.67 -13.95 18.86
CA TRP A 194 9.46 -15.27 18.24
C TRP A 194 10.76 -16.05 18.08
N TYR A 195 11.82 -15.41 17.58
CA TYR A 195 13.14 -16.05 17.45
C TYR A 195 13.73 -16.43 18.82
N ARG A 196 13.62 -15.58 19.85
CA ARG A 196 14.12 -15.87 21.20
C ARG A 196 13.39 -17.01 21.88
N LEU A 197 12.08 -17.14 21.61
CA LEU A 197 11.21 -18.14 22.22
C LEU A 197 11.26 -19.50 21.51
N LEU A 198 11.30 -19.50 20.18
CA LEU A 198 11.18 -20.71 19.38
C LEU A 198 12.42 -21.03 18.54
N GLY A 199 13.37 -20.11 18.39
CA GLY A 199 14.45 -20.24 17.40
C GLY A 199 13.92 -20.14 15.97
N PRO A 200 14.73 -20.42 14.93
CA PRO A 200 14.35 -20.21 13.52
C PRO A 200 13.13 -21.01 13.06
N ARG A 201 12.74 -22.06 13.79
CA ARG A 201 11.60 -22.93 13.46
C ARG A 201 10.24 -22.22 13.51
N TYR A 202 10.10 -21.05 14.16
CA TYR A 202 8.83 -20.32 14.15
C TYR A 202 8.35 -20.00 12.72
N LEU A 203 9.31 -19.79 11.80
CA LEU A 203 9.05 -19.54 10.38
C LEU A 203 8.33 -20.72 9.73
N GLU A 204 8.87 -21.93 9.92
CA GLU A 204 8.28 -23.15 9.38
C GLU A 204 6.94 -23.48 10.02
N ILE A 205 6.84 -23.30 11.34
CA ILE A 205 5.58 -23.47 12.10
C ILE A 205 4.50 -22.55 11.52
N ALA A 206 4.82 -21.27 11.29
CA ALA A 206 3.85 -20.30 10.77
C ALA A 206 3.34 -20.67 9.38
N PHE A 207 4.25 -20.91 8.42
CA PHE A 207 3.88 -21.26 7.04
C PHE A 207 3.14 -22.59 6.94
N ARG A 208 3.60 -23.64 7.63
CA ARG A 208 2.91 -24.94 7.61
C ARG A 208 1.53 -24.86 8.27
N THR A 209 1.40 -24.11 9.36
CA THR A 209 0.10 -23.88 10.01
C THR A 209 -0.83 -23.14 9.06
N ALA A 210 -0.36 -22.05 8.44
CA ALA A 210 -1.16 -21.27 7.51
C ALA A 210 -1.68 -22.12 6.34
N ARG A 211 -0.79 -22.91 5.71
CA ARG A 211 -1.17 -23.82 4.62
C ARG A 211 -2.18 -24.88 5.05
N SER A 212 -2.10 -25.38 6.28
CA SER A 212 -3.03 -26.39 6.79
C SER A 212 -4.47 -25.86 6.96
N VAL A 213 -4.63 -24.55 7.10
CA VAL A 213 -5.94 -23.90 7.31
C VAL A 213 -6.57 -23.54 5.97
N ASP A 214 -5.82 -22.82 5.13
CA ASP A 214 -6.26 -22.39 3.79
C ASP A 214 -5.24 -22.77 2.71
N PRO A 215 -5.45 -23.90 2.00
CA PRO A 215 -4.61 -24.31 0.89
C PRO A 215 -4.68 -23.42 -0.35
N ALA A 216 -5.70 -22.57 -0.48
CA ALA A 216 -5.91 -21.74 -1.67
C ALA A 216 -5.26 -20.35 -1.55
N ALA A 217 -5.11 -19.83 -0.33
CA ALA A 217 -4.45 -18.56 -0.09
C ALA A 217 -2.95 -18.62 -0.44
N LEU A 218 -2.43 -17.54 -1.05
CA LEU A 218 -1.00 -17.38 -1.27
C LEU A 218 -0.31 -17.02 0.04
N LEU A 219 0.80 -17.67 0.34
CA LEU A 219 1.56 -17.50 1.58
C LEU A 219 2.84 -16.71 1.29
N THR A 220 2.93 -15.52 1.89
CA THR A 220 3.95 -14.52 1.60
C THR A 220 4.89 -14.33 2.78
N TYR A 221 6.19 -14.21 2.47
CA TYR A 221 7.17 -13.55 3.33
C TYR A 221 7.29 -12.08 2.89
N ASN A 222 7.11 -11.12 3.79
CA ASN A 222 7.11 -9.68 3.47
C ASN A 222 8.24 -8.96 4.23
N ASP A 223 8.99 -8.07 3.56
CA ASP A 223 10.10 -7.33 4.17
C ASP A 223 10.40 -6.01 3.44
N TYR A 224 11.11 -5.11 4.12
CA TYR A 224 11.59 -3.81 3.63
C TYR A 224 13.11 -3.81 3.40
N ASP A 225 13.69 -2.68 2.97
CA ASP A 225 15.13 -2.49 2.76
C ASP A 225 15.76 -3.53 1.81
N ILE A 226 14.98 -4.02 0.87
CA ILE A 226 15.41 -4.97 -0.18
C ILE A 226 15.26 -4.39 -1.59
N GLU A 227 14.79 -3.15 -1.69
CA GLU A 227 14.49 -2.40 -2.91
C GLU A 227 15.69 -1.69 -3.51
N THR A 228 16.51 -1.07 -2.67
CA THR A 228 17.59 -0.18 -3.10
C THR A 228 18.95 -0.86 -3.03
N ASP A 229 19.92 -0.37 -3.79
CA ASP A 229 21.30 -0.83 -3.79
C ASP A 229 22.14 -0.11 -2.73
N GLY A 230 22.92 -0.92 -2.02
CA GLY A 230 23.73 -0.53 -0.87
C GLY A 230 24.28 -1.79 -0.21
N ALA A 231 25.37 -1.68 0.54
CA ALA A 231 26.00 -2.85 1.17
C ALA A 231 25.05 -3.55 2.16
N ALA A 232 24.34 -2.77 2.98
CA ALA A 232 23.37 -3.29 3.95
C ALA A 232 22.18 -3.95 3.24
N GLN A 233 21.57 -3.28 2.25
CA GLN A 233 20.45 -3.82 1.48
C GLN A 233 20.85 -5.06 0.67
N GLY A 234 22.07 -5.09 0.13
CA GLY A 234 22.64 -6.27 -0.54
C GLY A 234 22.78 -7.47 0.42
N ALA A 235 23.30 -7.24 1.63
CA ALA A 235 23.37 -8.26 2.67
C ALA A 235 21.98 -8.74 3.10
N LYS A 236 21.03 -7.81 3.25
CA LYS A 236 19.63 -8.12 3.59
C LYS A 236 18.96 -8.96 2.51
N ARG A 237 19.09 -8.59 1.23
CA ARG A 237 18.62 -9.39 0.09
C ARG A 237 19.20 -10.80 0.08
N GLN A 238 20.51 -10.93 0.32
CA GLN A 238 21.16 -12.23 0.39
C GLN A 238 20.59 -13.10 1.51
N ALA A 239 20.38 -12.51 2.70
CA ALA A 239 19.77 -13.20 3.84
C ALA A 239 18.31 -13.60 3.58
N VAL A 240 17.50 -12.72 2.99
CA VAL A 240 16.12 -13.02 2.56
C VAL A 240 16.10 -14.19 1.57
N MET A 241 16.95 -14.17 0.55
CA MET A 241 17.00 -15.26 -0.43
C MET A 241 17.54 -16.56 0.15
N GLY A 242 18.49 -16.50 1.09
CA GLY A 242 18.97 -17.65 1.85
C GLY A 242 17.83 -18.28 2.66
N LEU A 243 17.05 -17.45 3.37
CA LEU A 243 15.87 -17.88 4.11
C LEU A 243 14.85 -18.57 3.20
N ILE A 244 14.42 -17.91 2.12
CA ILE A 244 13.42 -18.44 1.19
C ILE A 244 13.88 -19.78 0.60
N THR A 245 15.14 -19.85 0.16
CA THR A 245 15.71 -21.07 -0.41
C THR A 245 15.70 -22.22 0.61
N ARG A 246 16.13 -21.97 1.84
CA ARG A 246 16.11 -22.97 2.93
C ARG A 246 14.69 -23.46 3.20
N LEU A 247 13.72 -22.56 3.33
CA LEU A 247 12.32 -22.92 3.56
C LEU A 247 11.78 -23.79 2.41
N LYS A 248 12.02 -23.41 1.15
CA LYS A 248 11.60 -24.22 0.00
C LYS A 248 12.26 -25.59 -0.05
N GLN A 249 13.57 -25.68 0.21
CA GLN A 249 14.30 -26.95 0.27
C GLN A 249 13.76 -27.87 1.38
N GLY A 250 13.32 -27.28 2.51
CA GLY A 250 12.63 -27.99 3.58
C GLY A 250 11.16 -28.37 3.27
N GLY A 251 10.64 -28.06 2.09
CA GLY A 251 9.25 -28.31 1.73
C GLY A 251 8.24 -27.45 2.52
N VAL A 252 8.65 -26.25 2.93
CA VAL A 252 7.76 -25.28 3.57
C VAL A 252 6.93 -24.57 2.49
N PRO A 253 5.61 -24.44 2.66
CA PRO A 253 4.73 -23.84 1.67
C PRO A 253 4.86 -22.31 1.69
N ILE A 254 5.71 -21.77 0.82
CA ILE A 254 5.89 -20.33 0.59
C ILE A 254 5.74 -20.04 -0.91
N ASP A 255 4.84 -19.11 -1.23
CA ASP A 255 4.39 -18.87 -2.61
C ASP A 255 4.85 -17.53 -3.16
N ALA A 256 5.11 -16.54 -2.29
CA ALA A 256 5.46 -15.19 -2.71
C ALA A 256 6.46 -14.49 -1.78
N LEU A 257 7.20 -13.53 -2.35
CA LEU A 257 7.96 -12.51 -1.65
C LEU A 257 7.23 -11.17 -1.78
N GLY A 258 6.91 -10.54 -0.66
CA GLY A 258 6.46 -9.16 -0.57
C GLY A 258 7.65 -8.23 -0.38
N VAL A 259 7.69 -7.17 -1.19
CA VAL A 259 8.67 -6.09 -1.12
C VAL A 259 7.91 -4.84 -0.70
N GLN A 260 8.14 -4.37 0.54
CA GLN A 260 7.36 -3.27 1.12
C GLN A 260 7.39 -2.03 0.23
N SER A 261 8.54 -1.67 -0.32
CA SER A 261 8.66 -0.54 -1.24
C SER A 261 8.44 0.82 -0.58
N HIS A 262 8.92 0.98 0.65
CA HIS A 262 9.12 2.29 1.26
C HIS A 262 10.33 2.98 0.64
N LEU A 263 10.10 3.84 -0.35
CA LEU A 263 11.14 4.48 -1.15
C LEU A 263 11.38 5.92 -0.69
N SER A 264 12.40 6.57 -1.26
CA SER A 264 12.67 7.98 -0.98
C SER A 264 13.14 8.73 -2.21
N ALA A 265 12.51 9.88 -2.49
CA ALA A 265 12.93 10.81 -3.52
C ALA A 265 14.10 11.68 -3.01
N GLY A 266 15.03 12.02 -3.91
CA GLY A 266 16.21 12.83 -3.57
C GLY A 266 17.26 12.11 -2.71
N SER A 267 17.02 10.85 -2.32
CA SER A 267 18.00 10.06 -1.57
C SER A 267 19.16 9.62 -2.47
N ALA A 268 20.33 9.38 -1.87
CA ALA A 268 21.46 8.77 -2.58
C ALA A 268 21.26 7.28 -2.89
N SER A 269 20.19 6.67 -2.34
CA SER A 269 19.87 5.26 -2.54
C SER A 269 19.48 5.03 -4.00
N LYS A 270 20.18 4.10 -4.64
CA LYS A 270 19.94 3.76 -6.05
C LYS A 270 19.04 2.56 -6.16
N ILE A 271 18.32 2.43 -7.27
CA ILE A 271 17.62 1.20 -7.64
C ILE A 271 18.27 0.74 -8.94
N ASP A 272 19.23 -0.16 -8.83
CA ASP A 272 20.04 -0.67 -9.94
C ASP A 272 19.78 -2.19 -10.11
N GLY A 273 20.84 -2.98 -10.33
CA GLY A 273 20.75 -4.40 -10.65
C GLY A 273 20.33 -5.31 -9.48
N GLY A 274 20.46 -4.87 -8.22
CA GLY A 274 20.21 -5.71 -7.06
C GLY A 274 18.74 -6.13 -6.93
N LEU A 275 17.82 -5.19 -7.18
CA LEU A 275 16.38 -5.46 -7.19
C LEU A 275 16.00 -6.41 -8.34
N ALA A 276 16.51 -6.16 -9.55
CA ALA A 276 16.26 -7.01 -10.70
C ALA A 276 16.73 -8.45 -10.45
N ALA A 277 17.90 -8.62 -9.82
CA ALA A 277 18.41 -9.92 -9.42
C ALA A 277 17.51 -10.62 -8.38
N LEU A 278 17.04 -9.90 -7.36
CA LEU A 278 16.11 -10.42 -6.35
C LEU A 278 14.82 -10.95 -6.99
N VAL A 279 14.22 -10.15 -7.88
CA VAL A 279 12.99 -10.52 -8.60
C VAL A 279 13.23 -11.74 -9.50
N ALA A 280 14.36 -11.79 -10.21
CA ALA A 280 14.72 -12.92 -11.06
C ALA A 280 14.96 -14.21 -10.26
N GLN A 281 15.66 -14.13 -9.12
CA GLN A 281 15.89 -15.26 -8.23
C GLN A 281 14.59 -15.77 -7.61
N THR A 282 13.71 -14.87 -7.16
CA THR A 282 12.39 -15.23 -6.64
C THR A 282 11.56 -15.95 -7.69
N ARG A 283 11.55 -15.44 -8.93
CA ARG A 283 10.89 -16.09 -10.06
C ARG A 283 11.49 -17.46 -10.38
N ALA A 284 12.80 -17.62 -10.32
CA ALA A 284 13.47 -18.90 -10.56
C ALA A 284 13.09 -19.97 -9.53
N LEU A 285 12.71 -19.55 -8.31
CA LEU A 285 12.12 -20.43 -7.29
C LEU A 285 10.63 -20.72 -7.54
N GLY A 286 10.03 -20.26 -8.64
CA GLY A 286 8.62 -20.43 -8.96
C GLY A 286 7.68 -19.61 -8.08
N MET A 287 8.18 -18.56 -7.42
CA MET A 287 7.41 -17.71 -6.53
C MET A 287 6.93 -16.44 -7.24
N LYS A 288 5.83 -15.88 -6.73
CA LYS A 288 5.36 -14.54 -7.09
C LYS A 288 6.13 -13.47 -6.33
N VAL A 289 6.07 -12.24 -6.82
CA VAL A 289 6.58 -11.04 -6.17
C VAL A 289 5.45 -10.03 -6.04
N PHE A 290 5.33 -9.38 -4.90
CA PHE A 290 4.34 -8.32 -4.66
C PHE A 290 5.06 -7.03 -4.28
N ILE A 291 4.61 -5.90 -4.82
CA ILE A 291 4.88 -4.57 -4.25
C ILE A 291 3.77 -4.34 -3.23
N THR A 292 4.11 -4.20 -1.95
CA THR A 292 3.14 -4.42 -0.87
C THR A 292 2.76 -3.18 -0.08
N GLU A 293 3.64 -2.19 0.02
CA GLU A 293 3.53 -1.02 0.91
C GLU A 293 4.13 0.24 0.25
N LEU A 294 3.91 0.44 -1.06
CA LEU A 294 4.54 1.50 -1.84
C LEU A 294 4.17 2.90 -1.34
N ASP A 295 5.19 3.64 -0.96
CA ASP A 295 5.18 5.08 -0.77
C ASP A 295 6.56 5.66 -1.15
N VAL A 296 6.64 6.97 -1.34
CA VAL A 296 7.90 7.64 -1.67
C VAL A 296 8.07 8.84 -0.74
N ASN A 297 8.89 8.69 0.29
CA ASN A 297 9.21 9.77 1.20
C ASN A 297 10.05 10.85 0.49
N ASP A 298 9.60 12.09 0.56
CA ASP A 298 10.21 13.21 -0.14
C ASP A 298 11.18 14.03 0.74
N ASP A 299 11.38 13.66 2.01
CA ASP A 299 12.15 14.43 3.01
C ASP A 299 13.61 14.69 2.61
N SER A 300 14.16 13.95 1.65
CA SER A 300 15.52 14.20 1.13
C SER A 300 15.58 15.17 -0.05
N LEU A 301 14.45 15.67 -0.54
CA LEU A 301 14.41 16.74 -1.53
C LEU A 301 14.61 18.11 -0.86
N GLU A 302 15.57 18.87 -1.38
CA GLU A 302 15.80 20.26 -1.01
C GLU A 302 14.78 21.18 -1.70
N GLY A 303 14.38 22.26 -1.02
CA GLY A 303 13.39 23.22 -1.51
C GLY A 303 11.94 22.81 -1.27
N ASP A 304 11.03 23.77 -1.40
CA ASP A 304 9.61 23.63 -1.06
C ASP A 304 8.68 23.79 -2.28
N ASP A 305 9.23 23.84 -3.50
CA ASP A 305 8.42 23.88 -4.71
C ASP A 305 7.62 22.57 -4.87
N GLY A 306 6.30 22.66 -4.75
CA GLY A 306 5.42 21.51 -4.80
C GLY A 306 5.48 20.76 -6.14
N ALA A 307 5.62 21.47 -7.26
CA ALA A 307 5.61 20.85 -8.58
C ALA A 307 6.89 20.03 -8.83
N ASP A 308 8.05 20.54 -8.42
CA ASP A 308 9.31 19.81 -8.53
C ASP A 308 9.36 18.58 -7.61
N ARG A 309 8.78 18.69 -6.40
CA ARG A 309 8.64 17.57 -5.46
C ARG A 309 7.72 16.48 -6.01
N GLU A 310 6.53 16.85 -6.47
CA GLU A 310 5.58 15.94 -7.12
C GLU A 310 6.18 15.24 -8.33
N LYS A 311 6.91 15.98 -9.18
CA LYS A 311 7.61 15.41 -10.34
C LYS A 311 8.68 14.41 -9.94
N SER A 312 9.44 14.71 -8.88
CA SER A 312 10.49 13.82 -8.36
C SER A 312 9.88 12.52 -7.81
N VAL A 313 8.82 12.63 -7.01
CA VAL A 313 8.06 11.50 -6.48
C VAL A 313 7.47 10.66 -7.61
N ALA A 314 6.83 11.30 -8.61
CA ALA A 314 6.28 10.62 -9.78
C ALA A 314 7.34 9.86 -10.60
N GLY A 315 8.54 10.43 -10.74
CA GLY A 315 9.67 9.77 -11.39
C GLY A 315 10.06 8.47 -10.71
N ILE A 316 10.07 8.44 -9.37
CA ILE A 316 10.34 7.22 -8.59
C ILE A 316 9.22 6.19 -8.78
N TYR A 317 7.94 6.59 -8.65
CA TYR A 317 6.80 5.69 -8.90
C TYR A 317 6.88 5.03 -10.27
N GLY A 318 7.04 5.82 -11.33
CA GLY A 318 7.06 5.31 -12.71
C GLY A 318 8.25 4.38 -12.98
N SER A 319 9.46 4.78 -12.58
CA SER A 319 10.68 3.99 -12.82
C SER A 319 10.72 2.69 -12.00
N TYR A 320 10.40 2.76 -10.70
CA TYR A 320 10.41 1.60 -9.81
C TYR A 320 9.36 0.56 -10.21
N VAL A 321 8.09 0.98 -10.36
CA VAL A 321 7.00 0.06 -10.70
C VAL A 321 7.19 -0.48 -12.12
N GLY A 322 7.61 0.36 -13.06
CA GLY A 322 7.94 -0.08 -14.43
C GLY A 322 9.05 -1.15 -14.46
N SER A 323 10.11 -0.96 -13.66
CA SER A 323 11.20 -1.93 -13.54
C SER A 323 10.73 -3.26 -12.94
N MET A 324 9.97 -3.23 -11.84
CA MET A 324 9.40 -4.42 -11.21
C MET A 324 8.47 -5.19 -12.17
N LEU A 325 7.56 -4.48 -12.85
CA LEU A 325 6.60 -5.06 -13.78
C LEU A 325 7.22 -5.60 -15.08
N SER A 326 8.52 -5.37 -15.32
CA SER A 326 9.25 -6.05 -16.40
C SER A 326 9.30 -7.58 -16.19
N SER A 327 9.14 -8.04 -14.94
CA SER A 327 9.03 -9.45 -14.61
C SER A 327 7.57 -9.88 -14.47
N PRO A 328 7.12 -10.94 -15.16
CA PRO A 328 5.76 -11.46 -15.01
C PRO A 328 5.49 -12.08 -13.65
N ALA A 329 6.51 -12.30 -12.82
CA ALA A 329 6.36 -12.77 -11.45
C ALA A 329 5.74 -11.72 -10.53
N VAL A 330 5.86 -10.43 -10.87
CA VAL A 330 5.21 -9.36 -10.12
C VAL A 330 3.73 -9.33 -10.47
N THR A 331 2.83 -9.48 -9.51
CA THR A 331 1.37 -9.55 -9.80
C THR A 331 0.51 -8.54 -9.03
N ASP A 332 1.06 -7.91 -8.00
CA ASP A 332 0.30 -7.09 -7.06
C ASP A 332 1.10 -5.80 -6.77
N VAL A 333 0.44 -4.63 -6.81
CA VAL A 333 1.00 -3.30 -6.53
C VAL A 333 0.12 -2.55 -5.53
N LEU A 334 0.54 -2.48 -4.27
CA LEU A 334 -0.20 -1.84 -3.20
C LEU A 334 0.54 -0.59 -2.71
N CYS A 335 -0.16 0.53 -2.60
CA CYS A 335 0.34 1.73 -1.93
C CYS A 335 0.07 1.67 -0.41
N TRP A 336 0.96 2.19 0.43
CA TRP A 336 0.75 2.20 1.89
C TRP A 336 -0.08 3.39 2.38
N GLY A 337 -1.23 3.59 1.75
CA GLY A 337 -2.17 4.66 2.04
C GLY A 337 -2.92 5.08 0.79
N VAL A 338 -3.82 6.05 0.97
CA VAL A 338 -4.63 6.60 -0.13
C VAL A 338 -4.23 8.04 -0.43
N ALA A 339 -4.23 8.91 0.58
CA ALA A 339 -4.00 10.34 0.44
C ALA A 339 -2.92 10.82 1.42
N ASP A 340 -2.12 11.80 0.99
CA ASP A 340 -0.92 12.26 1.71
C ASP A 340 -1.17 12.63 3.17
N ARG A 341 -2.23 13.40 3.48
CA ARG A 341 -2.60 13.82 4.86
C ARG A 341 -2.74 12.69 5.87
N TYR A 342 -2.93 11.45 5.40
CA TYR A 342 -3.11 10.28 6.26
C TYR A 342 -1.96 9.30 6.18
N SER A 343 -0.91 9.60 5.43
CA SER A 343 0.30 8.79 5.40
C SER A 343 0.92 8.68 6.78
N TRP A 344 1.41 7.49 7.10
CA TRP A 344 2.13 7.18 8.33
C TRP A 344 3.43 7.98 8.47
N LEU A 345 4.00 8.46 7.36
CA LEU A 345 5.19 9.31 7.32
C LEU A 345 4.97 10.69 7.96
N ASN A 346 3.72 11.12 8.15
CA ASN A 346 3.38 12.31 8.95
C ASN A 346 3.43 12.07 10.47
N SER A 347 3.62 10.81 10.90
CA SER A 347 3.65 10.43 12.31
C SER A 347 5.07 10.36 12.88
N LYS A 348 5.18 9.83 14.10
CA LYS A 348 6.46 9.57 14.77
C LYS A 348 6.75 8.08 14.81
N GLY A 349 8.03 7.74 14.69
CA GLY A 349 8.55 6.42 15.01
C GLY A 349 8.46 6.13 16.50
N LYS A 350 8.76 4.88 16.88
CA LYS A 350 8.64 4.40 18.26
C LYS A 350 9.58 5.10 19.25
N ASP A 351 10.73 5.54 18.77
CA ASP A 351 11.70 6.32 19.54
C ASP A 351 11.28 7.80 19.68
N GLY A 352 10.13 8.18 19.12
CA GLY A 352 9.61 9.54 19.12
C GLY A 352 10.17 10.43 18.02
N SER A 353 11.09 9.94 17.19
CA SER A 353 11.60 10.67 16.03
C SER A 353 10.50 10.84 14.97
N LYS A 354 10.49 11.97 14.24
CA LYS A 354 9.61 12.14 13.08
C LYS A 354 10.18 11.33 11.91
N TRP A 355 9.32 10.72 11.10
CA TRP A 355 9.74 10.04 9.86
C TRP A 355 10.27 10.98 8.78
N ARG A 356 10.03 12.29 8.95
CA ARG A 356 10.48 13.37 8.08
C ARG A 356 11.25 14.41 8.90
N PRO A 357 12.47 14.10 9.39
CA PRO A 357 13.19 14.96 10.30
C PRO A 357 13.80 16.20 9.63
N LYS A 358 14.06 16.19 8.32
CA LYS A 358 14.67 17.34 7.62
C LYS A 358 13.66 18.45 7.38
N HIS A 359 12.43 18.09 7.00
CA HIS A 359 11.34 19.03 6.72
C HIS A 359 10.08 18.67 7.54
N PRO A 360 10.14 18.80 8.87
CA PRO A 360 9.16 18.22 9.79
C PRO A 360 7.78 18.87 9.77
N ASP A 361 7.64 20.04 9.14
CA ASP A 361 6.39 20.80 9.04
C ASP A 361 5.96 21.03 7.58
N ARG A 362 6.68 20.43 6.61
CA ARG A 362 6.38 20.53 5.18
C ARG A 362 5.20 19.62 4.84
N GLU A 363 4.25 20.10 4.06
CA GLU A 363 3.17 19.25 3.53
C GLU A 363 3.76 18.05 2.78
N GLU A 364 3.26 16.85 3.05
CA GLU A 364 3.79 15.63 2.46
C GLU A 364 3.30 15.44 1.02
N VAL A 365 4.18 14.89 0.18
CA VAL A 365 3.88 14.41 -1.18
C VAL A 365 4.53 13.04 -1.30
N CYS A 366 3.77 11.96 -1.10
CA CYS A 366 4.31 10.60 -1.00
C CYS A 366 3.43 9.51 -1.62
N LEU A 367 2.13 9.81 -1.78
CA LEU A 367 1.12 8.91 -2.29
C LEU A 367 0.56 9.40 -3.63
N PRO A 368 -0.22 8.58 -4.35
CA PRO A 368 -0.79 8.97 -5.64
C PRO A 368 -1.82 10.11 -5.58
N PHE A 369 -2.40 10.40 -4.41
CA PHE A 369 -3.47 11.39 -4.25
C PHE A 369 -3.14 12.43 -3.18
N ASP A 370 -3.54 13.66 -3.48
CA ASP A 370 -3.37 14.81 -2.60
C ASP A 370 -4.35 14.81 -1.42
N ASN A 371 -4.29 15.87 -0.61
CA ASN A 371 -5.13 16.06 0.57
C ASN A 371 -6.63 16.22 0.28
N ASN A 372 -7.01 16.44 -0.98
CA ASN A 372 -8.37 16.56 -1.48
C ASN A 372 -8.76 15.40 -2.41
N TYR A 373 -7.99 14.32 -2.41
CA TYR A 373 -8.19 13.13 -3.24
C TYR A 373 -8.08 13.37 -4.75
N GLN A 374 -7.41 14.45 -5.17
CA GLN A 374 -7.05 14.68 -6.56
C GLN A 374 -5.75 13.95 -6.90
N PRO A 375 -5.59 13.45 -8.13
CA PRO A 375 -4.40 12.74 -8.54
C PRO A 375 -3.18 13.65 -8.62
N HIS A 376 -2.09 13.25 -7.97
CA HIS A 376 -0.75 13.82 -8.21
C HIS A 376 -0.16 13.30 -9.54
N PRO A 377 0.92 13.91 -10.05
CA PRO A 377 1.75 13.32 -11.10
C PRO A 377 2.14 11.84 -10.84
N ALA A 378 2.29 11.45 -9.57
CA ALA A 378 2.59 10.07 -9.16
C ALA A 378 1.48 9.07 -9.56
N PHE A 379 0.21 9.46 -9.47
CA PHE A 379 -0.91 8.66 -9.98
C PHE A 379 -0.75 8.34 -11.46
N PHE A 380 -0.44 9.35 -12.27
CA PHE A 380 -0.32 9.20 -13.71
C PHE A 380 0.88 8.34 -14.09
N ALA A 381 2.01 8.49 -13.38
CA ALA A 381 3.19 7.65 -13.55
C ALA A 381 2.90 6.18 -13.20
N LEU A 382 2.22 5.92 -12.07
CA LEU A 382 1.79 4.59 -11.67
C LEU A 382 0.84 3.96 -12.69
N ARG A 383 -0.18 4.71 -13.14
CA ARG A 383 -1.13 4.26 -14.16
C ARG A 383 -0.45 3.88 -15.48
N ALA A 384 0.53 4.68 -15.91
CA ALA A 384 1.32 4.41 -17.10
C ALA A 384 2.15 3.13 -16.93
N ALA A 385 2.82 2.95 -15.78
CA ALA A 385 3.60 1.76 -15.49
C ALA A 385 2.74 0.49 -15.52
N LEU A 386 1.57 0.51 -14.85
CA LEU A 386 0.60 -0.59 -14.88
C LEU A 386 0.19 -0.94 -16.31
N GLY A 387 -0.13 0.06 -17.14
CA GLY A 387 -0.55 -0.15 -18.52
C GLY A 387 0.55 -0.65 -19.46
N SER A 388 1.82 -0.44 -19.11
CA SER A 388 2.99 -0.81 -19.92
C SER A 388 3.38 -2.28 -19.84
N ARG A 389 2.88 -3.02 -18.84
CA ARG A 389 3.13 -4.47 -18.71
C ARG A 389 2.68 -5.18 -19.98
N LYS A 390 3.60 -5.92 -20.61
CA LYS A 390 3.25 -6.81 -21.73
C LYS A 390 2.38 -7.95 -21.20
N ALA A 391 1.26 -8.19 -21.88
CA ALA A 391 0.32 -9.26 -21.58
C ALA A 391 1.00 -10.63 -21.62
#